data_AF-A0A924Q2W1-F1
#
_entry.id   AF-A0A924Q2W1-F1
#
_cell.length_a   1.000
_cell.length_b   1.000
_cell.length_c   1.000
_cell.angle_alpha   90.00
_cell.angle_beta   90.00
_cell.angle_gamma   90.00
#
_symmetry.space_group_name_H-M   'P 1'
#
loop_
_entity.id
_entity.type
_entity.pdbx_description
1 polymer ?
#
loop_
_entity_poly.entity_id
_entity_poly.type
_entity_poly.pdbx_seq_one_letter_code
_entity_poly.pdbx_strand_id
1 'polypeptide(L)'
;ALLVAQRFGWSKDDELAMAFDVVSSAGARALGIKAYGLEAGCTANLVLLPAENLAAAVVDRSARRTVISRGKIVARDGVFLGL
;
A
#
# COMPACT_ATOMS: atom_id res chain seq x y z
N ALA A 1 -7.44 -0.14 1.68
CA ALA A 1 -7.72 1.26 2.01
C ALA A 1 -9.11 1.66 1.53
N LEU A 2 -9.39 1.74 0.22
CA LEU A 2 -10.68 2.25 -0.28
C LEU A 2 -11.94 1.55 0.30
N LEU A 3 -11.93 0.22 0.40
CA LEU A 3 -13.07 -0.52 0.97
C LEU A 3 -13.27 -0.22 2.47
N VAL A 4 -12.17 0.04 3.20
CA VAL A 4 -12.24 0.48 4.60
C VAL A 4 -12.87 1.87 4.66
N ALA A 5 -12.39 2.81 3.84
CA ALA A 5 -12.95 4.15 3.79
C ALA A 5 -14.45 4.16 3.47
N GLN A 6 -14.88 3.40 2.45
CA GLN A 6 -16.30 3.26 2.10
C GLN A 6 -17.12 2.67 3.24
N ARG A 7 -16.58 1.68 3.97
CA ARG A 7 -17.29 1.05 5.09
C ARG A 7 -17.58 2.03 6.23
N PHE A 8 -16.70 3.00 6.46
CA PHE A 8 -16.81 3.99 7.53
C PHE A 8 -17.34 5.35 7.07
N GLY A 9 -17.66 5.51 5.78
CA GLY A 9 -18.11 6.79 5.23
C GLY A 9 -17.02 7.87 5.21
N TRP A 10 -15.76 7.46 5.14
CA TRP A 10 -14.60 8.35 5.11
C TRP A 10 -14.29 8.84 3.70
N SER A 11 -14.10 10.15 3.54
CA SER A 11 -13.90 10.79 2.24
C SER A 11 -12.91 11.95 2.22
N LYS A 12 -12.45 12.41 3.39
CA LYS A 12 -11.40 13.45 3.47
C LYS A 12 -10.02 12.82 3.37
N ASP A 13 -9.03 13.58 2.90
CA ASP A 13 -7.65 13.10 2.72
C ASP A 13 -7.07 12.47 3.99
N ASP A 14 -7.24 13.11 5.16
CA ASP A 14 -6.79 12.56 6.45
C ASP A 14 -7.51 11.26 6.81
N GLU A 15 -8.79 11.12 6.46
CA GLU A 15 -9.54 9.89 6.70
C GLU A 15 -9.13 8.76 5.74
N LEU A 16 -8.78 9.11 4.50
CA LEU A 16 -8.18 8.16 3.55
C LEU A 16 -6.78 7.75 4.01
N ALA A 17 -6.02 8.65 4.63
CA ALA A 17 -4.75 8.33 5.28
C ALA A 17 -4.94 7.36 6.45
N MET A 18 -5.95 7.56 7.29
CA MET A 18 -6.31 6.59 8.33
C MET A 18 -6.70 5.23 7.73
N ALA A 19 -7.52 5.21 6.67
CA ALA A 19 -7.88 3.97 5.98
C ALA A 19 -6.68 3.25 5.37
N PHE A 20 -5.66 3.99 4.95
CA PHE A 20 -4.41 3.43 4.46
C PHE A 20 -3.54 2.88 5.60
N ASP A 21 -3.42 3.59 6.72
CA ASP A 21 -2.68 3.10 7.90
C ASP A 21 -3.23 1.75 8.39
N VAL A 22 -4.56 1.61 8.44
CA VAL A 22 -5.27 0.37 8.79
C VAL A 22 -4.79 -0.82 7.96
N VAL A 23 -4.60 -0.64 6.65
CA VAL A 23 -4.17 -1.73 5.75
C VAL A 23 -2.66 -1.81 5.54
N SER A 24 -1.89 -0.93 6.19
CA SER A 24 -0.43 -0.88 6.10
C SER A 24 0.19 -1.04 7.49
N SER A 25 0.68 0.04 8.11
CA SER A 25 1.46 -0.02 9.34
C SER A 25 0.63 -0.50 10.54
N ALA A 26 -0.62 -0.05 10.71
CA ALA A 26 -1.47 -0.57 11.78
C ALA A 26 -1.79 -2.06 11.59
N GLY A 27 -2.04 -2.49 10.35
CA GLY A 27 -2.26 -3.90 10.03
C GLY A 27 -1.01 -4.75 10.32
N ALA A 28 0.18 -4.28 9.93
CA ALA A 28 1.44 -4.94 10.23
C ALA A 28 1.70 -5.05 11.74
N ARG A 29 1.45 -3.97 12.50
CA ARG A 29 1.51 -3.99 13.97
C ARG A 29 0.57 -5.01 14.57
N ALA A 30 -0.69 -5.04 14.13
CA ALA A 30 -1.70 -6.00 14.61
C ALA A 30 -1.32 -7.46 14.34
N LEU A 31 -0.63 -7.73 13.23
CA LEU A 31 -0.13 -9.05 12.86
C LEU A 31 1.24 -9.40 13.46
N GLY A 32 1.86 -8.50 14.22
CA GLY A 32 3.20 -8.70 14.78
C GLY A 32 4.32 -8.77 13.72
N ILE A 33 4.11 -8.21 12.52
CA ILE A 33 5.10 -8.19 11.45
C ILE A 33 6.22 -7.22 11.85
N LYS A 34 7.43 -7.74 11.99
CA LYS A 34 8.63 -6.96 12.29
C LYS A 34 9.25 -6.38 11.02
N ALA A 35 10.01 -5.29 11.15
CA ALA A 35 10.76 -4.67 10.06
C ALA A 35 9.85 -4.31 8.85
N TYR A 36 8.64 -3.80 9.15
CA TYR A 36 7.66 -3.31 8.18
C TYR A 36 7.78 -1.79 8.04
N GLY A 37 7.85 -1.31 6.81
CA GLY A 37 7.95 0.11 6.50
C GLY A 37 8.92 0.37 5.37
N LEU A 38 9.28 1.65 5.20
CA LEU A 38 10.20 2.13 4.18
C LEU A 38 11.57 2.54 4.75
N GLU A 39 11.76 2.37 6.06
CA GLU A 39 13.01 2.72 6.73
C GLU A 39 14.13 1.72 6.40
N ALA A 40 15.38 2.18 6.47
CA ALA A 40 16.53 1.31 6.29
C ALA A 40 16.52 0.15 7.31
N GLY A 41 16.76 -1.07 6.83
CA GLY A 41 16.66 -2.30 7.63
C GLY A 41 15.28 -2.99 7.56
N CYS A 42 14.25 -2.34 7.02
CA CYS A 42 12.98 -3.00 6.72
C CYS A 42 13.12 -4.04 5.59
N THR A 43 12.23 -5.03 5.58
CA THR A 43 12.14 -5.95 4.45
C THR A 43 11.70 -5.17 3.21
N ALA A 44 12.41 -5.31 2.08
CA ALA A 44 12.12 -4.60 0.84
C ALA A 44 10.85 -5.11 0.13
N ASN A 45 9.69 -4.87 0.75
CA ASN A 45 8.34 -5.10 0.22
C ASN A 45 7.71 -3.74 -0.08
N LEU A 46 7.55 -3.43 -1.37
CA LEU A 46 7.19 -2.09 -1.83
C LEU A 46 6.16 -2.19 -2.96
N VAL A 47 5.29 -1.19 -3.04
CA VAL A 47 4.43 -0.97 -4.21
C VAL A 47 4.68 0.43 -4.73
N LEU A 48 5.10 0.52 -5.99
CA LEU A 48 5.31 1.78 -6.71
C LEU A 48 4.13 1.98 -7.66
N LEU A 49 3.49 3.14 -7.63
CA LEU A 49 2.41 3.50 -8.55
C LEU A 49 2.39 5.02 -8.79
N PRO A 50 1.86 5.49 -9.93
CA PRO A 50 1.67 6.91 -10.16
C PRO A 50 0.52 7.42 -9.29
N ALA A 51 0.79 8.43 -8.47
CA ALA A 51 -0.22 9.19 -7.74
C ALA A 51 0.38 10.53 -7.29
N GLU A 52 -0.43 11.59 -7.29
CA GLU A 52 0.00 12.91 -6.81
C GLU A 52 0.11 12.97 -5.29
N ASN A 53 -0.74 12.22 -4.60
CA ASN A 53 -0.76 12.10 -3.14
C ASN A 53 -1.37 10.75 -2.72
N LEU A 54 -1.40 10.52 -1.41
CA LEU A 54 -1.90 9.27 -0.84
C LEU A 54 -3.41 9.06 -1.07
N ALA A 55 -4.22 10.11 -0.95
CA ALA A 55 -5.66 10.03 -1.20
C ALA A 55 -5.95 9.61 -2.66
N ALA A 56 -5.26 10.21 -3.62
CA ALA A 56 -5.33 9.84 -5.03
C ALA A 56 -4.93 8.37 -5.26
N ALA A 57 -3.83 7.91 -4.63
CA ALA A 57 -3.40 6.51 -4.71
C ALA A 57 -4.48 5.54 -4.19
N VAL A 58 -5.15 5.88 -3.09
CA VAL A 58 -6.21 5.07 -2.48
C VAL A 58 -7.43 4.96 -3.39
N VAL A 59 -7.83 6.05 -4.06
CA VAL A 59 -9.04 6.10 -4.89
C VAL A 59 -8.79 5.51 -6.28
N ASP A 60 -7.75 5.97 -6.99
CA ASP A 60 -7.46 5.60 -8.38
C ASP A 60 -7.06 4.13 -8.50
N ARG A 61 -6.18 3.64 -7.60
CA ARG A 61 -5.71 2.25 -7.58
C ARG A 61 -5.12 1.80 -8.93
N SER A 62 -4.33 2.68 -9.56
CA SER A 62 -3.70 2.46 -10.87
C SER A 62 -3.19 1.04 -11.09
N ALA A 63 -3.53 0.47 -12.25
CA ALA A 63 -2.96 -0.79 -12.71
C ALA A 63 -1.48 -0.64 -13.10
N ARG A 64 -1.01 0.57 -13.44
CA ARG A 64 0.39 0.88 -13.79
C ARG A 64 1.28 0.90 -12.54
N ARG A 65 1.33 -0.23 -11.83
CA ARG A 65 2.07 -0.40 -10.57
C ARG A 65 3.13 -1.48 -10.69
N THR A 66 4.24 -1.27 -9.98
CA THR A 66 5.30 -2.27 -9.80
C THR A 66 5.25 -2.77 -8.36
N VAL A 67 5.29 -4.10 -8.19
CA VAL A 67 5.36 -4.74 -6.86
C VAL A 67 6.74 -5.33 -6.68
N ILE A 68 7.39 -4.95 -5.59
CA ILE A 68 8.67 -5.50 -5.15
C ILE A 68 8.40 -6.32 -3.88
N SER A 69 8.84 -7.58 -3.86
CA SER A 69 8.79 -8.43 -2.67
C SER A 69 10.19 -8.96 -2.37
N ARG A 70 10.64 -8.76 -1.13
CA ARG A 70 11.97 -9.15 -0.64
C ARG A 70 13.10 -8.74 -1.60
N GLY A 71 13.01 -7.51 -2.13
CA GLY A 71 14.00 -6.94 -3.05
C GLY A 71 13.92 -7.43 -4.49
N LYS A 72 12.93 -8.26 -4.85
CA LYS A 72 12.70 -8.72 -6.24
C LYS A 72 11.42 -8.13 -6.81
N ILE A 73 11.46 -7.67 -8.06
CA ILE A 73 10.25 -7.23 -8.77
C ILE A 73 9.43 -8.47 -9.12
N VAL A 74 8.24 -8.60 -8.55
CA VAL A 74 7.36 -9.78 -8.74
C VAL A 74 6.14 -9.51 -9.62
N ALA A 75 5.76 -8.24 -9.79
CA ALA A 75 4.68 -7.83 -10.67
C ALA A 75 4.97 -6.47 -11.32
N ARG A 76 4.50 -6.27 -12.55
CA ARG A 76 4.53 -5.00 -13.28
C ARG A 76 3.21 -4.79 -14.01
N ASP A 77 2.76 -3.55 -14.07
CA ASP A 77 1.52 -3.14 -14.73
C ASP A 77 0.30 -4.00 -14.33
N GLY A 78 0.25 -4.40 -13.06
CA GLY A 78 -0.83 -5.20 -12.50
C GLY A 78 -0.75 -6.69 -12.84
N VAL A 79 0.29 -7.14 -13.55
CA VAL A 79 0.50 -8.52 -13.99
C VAL A 79 1.61 -9.18 -13.16
N PHE A 80 1.35 -10.38 -12.65
CA PHE A 80 2.34 -11.20 -11.93
C PHE A 80 3.36 -11.80 -12.91
N LEU A 81 4.64 -11.80 -12.53
CA LEU A 81 5.76 -12.20 -13.40
C LEU A 81 6.16 -13.69 -13.26
N GLY A 82 5.59 -14.45 -12.33
CA GLY A 82 5.85 -15.90 -12.22
C GLY A 82 7.19 -16.30 -11.60
N LEU A 83 7.84 -15.40 -10.85
CA LEU A 83 9.12 -15.64 -10.19
C LEU A 83 9.03 -16.48 -8.91
#